data_AF-A0A165D5Y5-F1
#
_entry.id   AF-A0A165D5Y5-F1
#
_cell.length_a   1.000
_cell.length_b   1.000
_cell.length_c   1.000
_cell.angle_alpha   90.00
_cell.angle_beta   90.00
_cell.angle_gamma   90.00
#
_symmetry.space_group_name_H-M   'P 1'
#
loop_
_entity.id
_entity.type
_entity.pdbx_description
1 polymer ?
#
loop_
_entity_poly.entity_id
_entity_poly.type
_entity_poly.pdbx_seq_one_letter_code
_entity_poly.pdbx_strand_id
1 'polypeptide(L)'
;MHDDRWLTIQPDQYRRRLRDKHAFIGFPWENNYFHIGICQDRTCGFAFHHKDPALRKRQTAPPAEVVDRRMRQFRAFLVFCLSELGDLPIICHDQYRYGNEDIASFLEMREVNLDLPQLQRLNRDWINLYEGWAENAPWKADDDYFSKYEPFLVILKYGQNAGLTLSDEGWDGLTETWGTKYSMEKLGRFTVALAIVQEAVSDFDGETPLGVVADANGVKAEFMNPNGTFRKINMFPLAYTKTACNIQTDTLPNFLAEGLHSVNERIAKRRNAPANASQAVMASSYQLYACPKNRLRPATNAHNDLRLGKMTAALVGCGQSGSKAAAVKRLIDRIKRKTPFARAADRLLVGNTLIGVRSEPEFVFFPDRFPPADRNAKYVPNLSLGHS
;
A
#
# COMPACT_ATOMS: atom_id res chain seq x y z
N MET A 1 0.80 -33.13 5.18
CA MET A 1 -0.02 -32.73 6.33
C MET A 1 -0.47 -31.32 6.05
N HIS A 2 -1.75 -31.11 5.77
CA HIS A 2 -2.30 -29.76 5.74
C HIS A 2 -2.36 -29.27 7.17
N ASP A 3 -1.82 -28.09 7.43
CA ASP A 3 -1.92 -27.44 8.72
C ASP A 3 -3.38 -27.04 8.92
N ASP A 4 -4.11 -27.73 9.80
CA ASP A 4 -5.53 -27.46 10.09
C ASP A 4 -5.74 -26.14 10.86
N ARG A 5 -4.67 -25.39 11.14
CA ARG A 5 -4.71 -24.08 11.79
C ARG A 5 -5.08 -22.99 10.80
N TRP A 6 -6.27 -22.42 10.98
CA TRP A 6 -6.76 -21.32 10.15
C TRP A 6 -6.43 -19.95 10.76
N LEU A 7 -6.56 -19.82 12.08
CA LEU A 7 -6.22 -18.62 12.84
C LEU A 7 -5.44 -18.97 14.10
N THR A 8 -4.28 -18.35 14.27
CA THR A 8 -3.50 -18.39 15.51
C THR A 8 -3.60 -17.04 16.22
N ILE A 9 -4.35 -16.98 17.31
CA ILE A 9 -4.50 -15.79 18.16
C ILE A 9 -3.28 -15.70 19.08
N GLN A 10 -2.78 -14.47 19.27
CA GLN A 10 -1.60 -14.15 20.08
C GLN A 10 -2.00 -13.23 21.25
N PRO A 11 -2.32 -13.80 22.42
CA PRO A 11 -2.91 -13.06 23.55
C PRO A 11 -2.11 -11.83 24.02
N ASP A 12 -0.79 -11.88 23.91
CA ASP A 12 0.15 -10.83 24.34
C ASP A 12 0.42 -9.77 23.27
N GLN A 13 0.17 -10.07 21.99
CA GLN A 13 0.49 -9.18 20.87
C GLN A 13 -0.66 -8.26 20.45
N TYR A 14 -1.73 -8.12 21.23
CA TYR A 14 -2.93 -7.37 20.84
C TYR A 14 -2.72 -5.88 20.49
N ARG A 15 -1.60 -5.30 20.91
CA ARG A 15 -1.19 -3.92 20.57
C ARG A 15 -0.28 -3.81 19.35
N ARG A 16 0.08 -4.94 18.73
CA ARG A 16 0.97 -4.97 17.57
C ARG A 16 0.35 -4.16 16.45
N ARG A 17 1.04 -3.11 16.00
CA ARG A 17 0.52 -2.29 14.91
C ARG A 17 0.65 -3.05 13.59
N LEU A 18 -0.43 -2.98 12.81
CA LEU A 18 -0.38 -3.35 11.41
C LEU A 18 0.53 -2.37 10.65
N ARG A 19 1.26 -2.86 9.65
CA ARG A 19 2.00 -1.97 8.74
C ARG A 19 1.14 -1.71 7.52
N ASP A 20 0.40 -0.60 7.54
CA ASP A 20 -0.35 -0.13 6.40
C ASP A 20 0.48 0.86 5.58
N LYS A 21 1.36 0.33 4.72
CA LYS A 21 2.36 1.16 4.01
C LYS A 21 1.75 2.20 3.06
N HIS A 22 0.54 1.98 2.59
CA HIS A 22 -0.10 2.78 1.54
C HIS A 22 -1.50 3.24 1.93
N ALA A 23 -1.81 3.32 3.22
CA ALA A 23 -3.13 3.68 3.73
C ALA A 23 -4.27 2.83 3.12
N PHE A 24 -4.02 1.54 2.88
CA PHE A 24 -4.98 0.58 2.36
C PHE A 24 -6.22 0.45 3.22
N ILE A 25 -6.16 0.74 4.52
CA ILE A 25 -7.35 0.76 5.38
C ILE A 25 -8.19 2.03 5.15
N GLY A 26 -7.69 3.05 4.43
CA GLY A 26 -8.46 4.18 3.87
C GLY A 26 -9.43 4.91 4.81
N PHE A 27 -9.23 4.78 6.11
CA PHE A 27 -9.76 5.63 7.16
C PHE A 27 -8.71 5.67 8.30
N PRO A 28 -8.70 6.72 9.14
CA PRO A 28 -7.78 6.79 10.28
C PRO A 28 -8.06 5.63 11.25
N TRP A 29 -7.13 4.68 11.33
CA TRP A 29 -7.34 3.40 12.01
C TRP A 29 -6.31 3.15 13.11
N GLU A 30 -5.20 3.89 13.15
CA GLU A 30 -4.03 3.56 13.95
C GLU A 30 -4.30 3.55 15.46
N ASN A 31 -5.28 4.34 15.92
CA ASN A 31 -5.73 4.38 17.31
C ASN A 31 -6.97 3.50 17.57
N ASN A 32 -7.50 2.90 16.50
CA ASN A 32 -8.75 2.15 16.45
C ASN A 32 -8.47 0.75 15.88
N TYR A 33 -7.35 0.12 16.26
CA TYR A 33 -6.97 -1.20 15.76
C TYR A 33 -6.47 -2.13 16.85
N PHE A 34 -7.06 -3.31 16.87
CA PHE A 34 -6.75 -4.41 17.77
C PHE A 34 -6.15 -5.56 16.99
N HIS A 35 -4.90 -5.92 17.27
CA HIS A 35 -4.27 -7.10 16.68
C HIS A 35 -4.85 -8.36 17.30
N ILE A 36 -5.16 -9.35 16.49
CA ILE A 36 -5.63 -10.65 16.98
C ILE A 36 -4.50 -11.67 16.90
N GLY A 37 -3.85 -11.77 15.73
CA GLY A 37 -2.92 -12.86 15.48
C GLY A 37 -2.57 -13.05 14.01
N ILE A 38 -2.42 -14.30 13.61
CA ILE A 38 -1.96 -14.72 12.29
C ILE A 38 -3.00 -15.65 11.65
N CYS A 39 -3.51 -15.28 10.49
CA CYS A 39 -4.39 -16.10 9.65
C CYS A 39 -3.63 -16.45 8.36
N GLN A 40 -3.39 -17.74 8.10
CA GLN A 40 -2.62 -18.21 6.93
C GLN A 40 -1.30 -17.43 6.71
N ASP A 41 -0.46 -17.38 7.74
CA ASP A 41 0.82 -16.65 7.78
C ASP A 41 0.72 -15.13 7.64
N ARG A 42 -0.46 -14.53 7.84
CA ARG A 42 -0.68 -13.09 7.72
C ARG A 42 -1.22 -12.47 8.98
N THR A 43 -0.67 -11.31 9.34
CA THR A 43 -1.21 -10.48 10.41
C THR A 43 -2.68 -10.15 10.15
N CYS A 44 -3.49 -10.37 11.17
CA CYS A 44 -4.91 -10.05 11.18
C CYS A 44 -5.29 -9.30 12.45
N GLY A 45 -6.28 -8.44 12.33
CA GLY A 45 -6.82 -7.68 13.46
C GLY A 45 -8.10 -6.97 13.11
N PHE A 46 -8.75 -6.38 14.10
CA PHE A 46 -9.95 -5.57 13.91
C PHE A 46 -9.57 -4.10 13.83
N ALA A 47 -9.98 -3.44 12.75
CA ALA A 47 -10.05 -1.99 12.69
C ALA A 47 -11.49 -1.56 13.00
N PHE A 48 -11.66 -0.51 13.78
CA PHE A 48 -12.97 0.00 14.14
C PHE A 48 -13.23 1.30 13.38
N HIS A 49 -14.33 1.34 12.63
CA HIS A 49 -14.78 2.58 12.01
C HIS A 49 -16.08 3.04 12.62
N HIS A 50 -16.30 4.35 12.58
CA HIS A 50 -17.54 4.93 13.07
C HIS A 50 -18.72 4.45 12.20
N LYS A 51 -19.85 4.08 12.83
CA LYS A 51 -21.06 3.63 12.14
C LYS A 51 -21.56 4.72 11.19
N ASP A 52 -21.63 5.97 11.65
CA ASP A 52 -21.86 7.14 10.79
C ASP A 52 -20.66 7.40 9.83
N PRO A 53 -20.86 7.29 8.50
CA PRO A 53 -19.82 7.56 7.51
C PRO A 53 -19.24 8.98 7.55
N ALA A 54 -20.04 9.99 7.94
CA ALA A 54 -19.59 11.38 8.01
C ALA A 54 -18.50 11.58 9.08
N LEU A 55 -18.53 10.78 10.14
CA LEU A 55 -17.64 10.84 11.30
C LEU A 55 -16.39 9.94 11.16
N ARG A 56 -16.23 9.25 10.03
CA ARG A 56 -15.02 8.47 9.70
C ARG A 56 -13.81 9.35 9.33
N LYS A 57 -14.01 10.67 9.26
CA LYS A 57 -12.95 11.65 8.97
C LYS A 57 -12.06 11.86 10.20
N ARG A 58 -10.80 12.21 9.95
CA ARG A 58 -9.70 12.43 10.92
C ARG A 58 -10.18 12.83 12.32
N GLN A 59 -10.06 11.90 13.26
CA GLN A 59 -10.46 12.09 14.65
C GLN A 59 -9.28 12.57 15.48
N THR A 60 -9.57 13.37 16.51
CA THR A 60 -8.58 13.70 17.53
C THR A 60 -8.13 12.42 18.22
N ALA A 61 -6.82 12.18 18.29
CA ALA A 61 -6.29 11.00 18.95
C ALA A 61 -6.68 11.03 20.44
N PRO A 62 -7.35 9.98 20.96
CA PRO A 62 -7.68 9.92 22.38
C PRO A 62 -6.40 9.77 23.23
N PRO A 63 -6.45 10.12 24.52
CA PRO A 63 -5.36 9.85 25.45
C PRO A 63 -4.96 8.37 25.46
N ALA A 64 -3.67 8.07 25.69
CA ALA A 64 -3.15 6.70 25.65
C ALA A 64 -3.85 5.76 26.66
N GLU A 65 -4.26 6.27 27.82
CA GLU A 65 -5.01 5.53 28.84
C GLU A 65 -6.40 5.09 28.34
N VAL A 66 -7.07 5.93 27.56
CA VAL A 66 -8.37 5.62 26.96
C VAL A 66 -8.21 4.52 25.91
N VAL A 67 -7.16 4.61 25.08
CA VAL A 67 -6.82 3.56 24.11
C VAL A 67 -6.53 2.23 24.83
N ASP A 68 -5.70 2.24 25.88
CA ASP A 68 -5.38 1.02 26.63
C ASP A 68 -6.64 0.39 27.24
N ARG A 69 -7.48 1.19 27.90
CA ARG A 69 -8.73 0.71 28.48
C ARG A 69 -9.62 0.04 27.43
N ARG A 70 -9.82 0.69 26.28
CA ARG A 70 -10.59 0.12 25.16
C ARG A 70 -10.01 -1.20 24.65
N MET A 71 -8.69 -1.27 24.49
CA MET A 71 -8.03 -2.52 24.07
C MET A 71 -8.24 -3.66 25.06
N ARG A 72 -8.19 -3.38 26.37
CA ARG A 72 -8.47 -4.39 27.40
C ARG A 72 -9.93 -4.83 27.40
N GLN A 73 -10.87 -3.89 27.30
CA GLN A 73 -12.31 -4.17 27.20
C GLN A 73 -12.60 -5.09 26.01
N PHE A 74 -12.05 -4.77 24.83
CA PHE A 74 -12.26 -5.58 23.64
C PHE A 74 -11.54 -6.94 23.72
N ARG A 75 -10.37 -7.01 24.37
CA ARG A 75 -9.70 -8.29 24.66
C ARG A 75 -10.58 -9.19 25.53
N ALA A 76 -11.22 -8.64 26.57
CA ALA A 76 -12.13 -9.41 27.41
C ALA A 76 -13.35 -9.93 26.62
N PHE A 77 -13.91 -9.10 25.74
CA PHE A 77 -14.96 -9.53 24.82
C PHE A 77 -14.51 -10.69 23.90
N LEU A 78 -13.29 -10.62 23.36
CA LEU A 78 -12.72 -11.72 22.58
C LEU A 78 -12.57 -12.99 23.43
N VAL A 79 -12.11 -12.87 24.66
CA VAL A 79 -11.95 -14.01 25.59
C VAL A 79 -13.30 -14.66 25.90
N PHE A 80 -14.34 -13.87 26.14
CA PHE A 80 -15.71 -14.35 26.28
C PHE A 80 -16.17 -15.13 25.03
N CYS A 81 -16.03 -14.55 23.84
CA CYS A 81 -16.40 -15.22 22.60
C CYS A 81 -15.64 -16.55 22.39
N LEU A 82 -14.39 -16.63 22.83
CA LEU A 82 -13.58 -17.85 22.75
C LEU A 82 -13.98 -18.89 23.81
N SER A 83 -14.36 -18.49 25.03
CA SER A 83 -14.84 -19.43 26.05
C SER A 83 -16.15 -20.09 25.65
N GLU A 84 -17.03 -19.37 24.94
CA GLU A 84 -18.30 -19.89 24.42
C GLU A 84 -18.12 -20.95 23.32
N LEU A 85 -16.91 -21.14 22.78
CA LEU A 85 -16.64 -22.26 21.87
C LEU A 85 -16.73 -23.61 22.61
N GLY A 86 -16.45 -23.66 23.91
CA GLY A 86 -16.58 -24.84 24.78
C GLY A 86 -15.42 -25.83 24.72
N ASP A 87 -14.62 -25.79 23.65
CA ASP A 87 -13.54 -26.76 23.39
C ASP A 87 -12.13 -26.23 23.72
N LEU A 88 -12.06 -24.97 24.20
CA LEU A 88 -10.81 -24.31 24.57
C LEU A 88 -10.71 -24.18 26.09
N PRO A 89 -9.51 -24.34 26.69
CA PRO A 89 -9.31 -24.16 28.13
C PRO A 89 -9.28 -22.68 28.53
N ILE A 90 -10.21 -21.89 28.00
CA ILE A 90 -10.34 -20.46 28.24
C ILE A 90 -11.57 -20.25 29.12
N ILE A 91 -11.35 -19.62 30.27
CA ILE A 91 -12.38 -19.32 31.26
C ILE A 91 -12.63 -17.82 31.23
N CYS A 92 -13.89 -17.44 31.00
CA CYS A 92 -14.39 -16.08 31.14
C CYS A 92 -15.62 -16.09 32.04
N HIS A 93 -15.59 -15.36 33.15
CA HIS A 93 -16.71 -15.31 34.08
C HIS A 93 -17.71 -14.19 33.76
N ASP A 94 -17.26 -13.13 33.08
CA ASP A 94 -18.06 -11.94 32.79
C ASP A 94 -17.47 -11.20 31.58
N GLN A 95 -18.27 -11.01 30.54
CA GLN A 95 -17.88 -10.31 29.30
C GLN A 95 -17.56 -8.82 29.48
N TYR A 96 -17.88 -8.23 30.63
CA TYR A 96 -17.64 -6.82 30.94
C TYR A 96 -16.45 -6.59 31.87
N ARG A 97 -15.86 -7.64 32.45
CA ARG A 97 -14.67 -7.55 33.29
C ARG A 97 -13.41 -7.78 32.47
N TYR A 98 -12.42 -6.91 32.63
CA TYR A 98 -11.23 -6.86 31.77
C TYR A 98 -9.92 -6.72 32.55
N GLY A 99 -9.93 -7.04 33.85
CA GLY A 99 -8.72 -7.22 34.66
C GLY A 99 -7.87 -8.37 34.11
N ASN A 100 -6.60 -8.40 34.49
CA ASN A 100 -5.71 -9.49 34.02
C ASN A 100 -6.14 -10.83 34.65
N GLU A 101 -6.66 -10.78 35.86
CA GLU A 101 -7.25 -11.89 36.60
C GLU A 101 -8.50 -12.47 35.90
N ASP A 102 -9.32 -11.62 35.28
CA ASP A 102 -10.56 -12.04 34.61
C ASP A 102 -10.30 -12.83 33.32
N ILE A 103 -9.10 -12.69 32.75
CA ILE A 103 -8.68 -13.34 31.51
C ILE A 103 -7.39 -14.15 31.68
N ALA A 104 -7.03 -14.53 32.92
CA ALA A 104 -5.75 -15.15 33.23
C ALA A 104 -5.48 -16.41 32.40
N SER A 105 -6.50 -17.28 32.27
CA SER A 105 -6.44 -18.51 31.45
C SER A 105 -6.04 -18.23 30.00
N PHE A 106 -6.52 -17.13 29.42
CA PHE A 106 -6.17 -16.71 28.06
C PHE A 106 -4.75 -16.16 27.98
N LEU A 107 -4.28 -15.42 28.99
CA LEU A 107 -2.92 -14.85 29.00
C LEU A 107 -1.84 -15.90 29.27
N GLU A 108 -2.17 -16.99 29.98
CA GLU A 108 -1.30 -18.14 30.18
C GLU A 108 -1.08 -18.92 28.87
N MET A 109 -2.00 -18.81 27.91
CA MET A 109 -1.83 -19.38 26.59
C MET A 109 -0.84 -18.55 25.78
N ARG A 110 0.22 -19.20 25.29
CA ARG A 110 1.14 -18.57 24.33
C ARG A 110 0.43 -18.25 23.01
N GLU A 111 -0.40 -19.18 22.55
CA GLU A 111 -1.16 -19.10 21.30
C GLU A 111 -2.48 -19.85 21.45
N VAL A 112 -3.54 -19.35 20.81
CA VAL A 112 -4.82 -20.06 20.67
C VAL A 112 -5.03 -20.37 19.20
N ASN A 113 -5.04 -21.65 18.84
CA ASN A 113 -5.22 -22.08 17.46
C ASN A 113 -6.68 -22.44 17.23
N LEU A 114 -7.29 -21.82 16.22
CA LEU A 114 -8.63 -22.14 15.76
C LEU A 114 -8.57 -22.87 14.43
N ASP A 115 -9.28 -23.98 14.36
CA ASP A 115 -9.60 -24.65 13.11
C ASP A 115 -10.72 -23.91 12.35
N LEU A 116 -11.05 -24.39 11.14
CA LEU A 116 -12.09 -23.78 10.31
C LEU A 116 -13.49 -23.85 10.95
N PRO A 117 -13.97 -25.00 11.47
CA PRO A 117 -15.24 -25.08 12.18
C PRO A 117 -15.36 -24.08 13.36
N GLN A 118 -14.33 -23.97 14.20
CA GLN A 118 -14.29 -23.03 15.31
C GLN A 118 -14.33 -21.59 14.83
N LEU A 119 -13.58 -21.25 13.79
CA LEU A 119 -13.58 -19.91 13.20
C LEU A 119 -14.94 -19.55 12.60
N GLN A 120 -15.63 -20.50 11.96
CA GLN A 120 -16.98 -20.30 11.42
C GLN A 120 -18.01 -20.05 12.53
N ARG A 121 -17.95 -20.82 13.63
CA ARG A 121 -18.79 -20.58 14.82
C ARG A 121 -18.52 -19.20 15.40
N LEU A 122 -17.26 -18.88 15.64
CA LEU A 122 -16.84 -17.58 16.18
C LEU A 122 -17.36 -16.43 15.31
N ASN A 123 -17.22 -16.51 13.98
CA ASN A 123 -17.69 -15.47 13.07
C ASN A 123 -19.22 -15.25 13.12
N ARG A 124 -20.00 -16.33 13.28
CA ARG A 124 -21.45 -16.24 13.40
C ARG A 124 -21.86 -15.61 14.73
N ASP A 125 -21.25 -16.06 15.83
CA ASP A 125 -21.67 -15.68 17.18
C ASP A 125 -21.20 -14.26 17.51
N TRP A 126 -20.01 -13.88 17.03
CA TRP A 126 -19.41 -12.57 17.22
C TRP A 126 -20.30 -11.40 16.80
N ILE A 127 -20.88 -11.46 15.60
CA ILE A 127 -21.71 -10.37 15.06
C ILE A 127 -22.93 -10.14 15.95
N ASN A 128 -23.57 -11.22 16.38
CA ASN A 128 -24.76 -11.16 17.23
C ASN A 128 -24.43 -10.67 18.65
N LEU A 129 -23.26 -11.05 19.18
CA LEU A 129 -22.85 -10.69 20.54
C LEU A 129 -22.32 -9.27 20.64
N TYR A 130 -21.63 -8.75 19.60
CA TYR A 130 -20.94 -7.46 19.68
C TYR A 130 -21.91 -6.30 19.93
N GLU A 131 -23.03 -6.24 19.21
CA GLU A 131 -24.00 -5.15 19.38
C GLU A 131 -24.61 -5.16 20.78
N GLY A 132 -25.04 -6.32 21.26
CA GLY A 132 -25.57 -6.48 22.62
C GLY A 132 -24.54 -6.16 23.70
N TRP A 133 -23.29 -6.59 23.52
CA TRP A 133 -22.19 -6.27 24.43
C TRP A 133 -21.92 -4.76 24.47
N ALA A 134 -21.77 -4.12 23.31
CA ALA A 134 -21.45 -2.70 23.20
C ALA A 134 -22.56 -1.80 23.76
N GLU A 135 -23.84 -2.17 23.57
CA GLU A 135 -24.98 -1.37 24.03
C GLU A 135 -25.22 -1.49 25.54
N ASN A 136 -24.98 -2.66 26.13
CA ASN A 136 -25.26 -2.96 27.54
C ASN A 136 -24.03 -2.85 28.45
N ALA A 137 -22.90 -2.36 27.94
CA ALA A 137 -21.68 -2.25 28.71
C ALA A 137 -21.82 -1.25 29.88
N PRO A 138 -21.39 -1.62 31.11
CA PRO A 138 -21.57 -0.79 32.30
C PRO A 138 -20.76 0.53 32.23
N TRP A 139 -19.64 0.52 31.49
CA TRP A 139 -18.77 1.69 31.29
C TRP A 139 -19.21 2.57 30.11
N LYS A 140 -20.29 2.23 29.39
CA LYS A 140 -20.74 2.97 28.19
C LYS A 140 -21.06 4.44 28.51
N ALA A 141 -21.56 4.72 29.71
CA ALA A 141 -21.85 6.09 30.15
C ALA A 141 -20.59 6.99 30.16
N ASP A 142 -19.41 6.40 30.42
CA ASP A 142 -18.13 7.10 30.44
C ASP A 142 -17.43 7.08 29.08
N ASP A 143 -17.63 6.02 28.29
CA ASP A 143 -16.98 5.81 27.00
C ASP A 143 -17.87 4.98 26.06
N ASP A 144 -18.64 5.66 25.22
CA ASP A 144 -19.59 5.03 24.30
C ASP A 144 -18.97 4.54 22.98
N TYR A 145 -17.64 4.47 22.91
CA TYR A 145 -16.89 4.11 21.70
C TYR A 145 -17.40 2.84 21.01
N PHE A 146 -17.52 1.72 21.71
CA PHE A 146 -17.93 0.47 21.06
C PHE A 146 -19.38 0.48 20.56
N SER A 147 -20.24 1.35 21.10
CA SER A 147 -21.62 1.51 20.60
C SER A 147 -21.67 2.32 19.29
N LYS A 148 -20.75 3.28 19.13
CA LYS A 148 -20.66 4.16 17.94
C LYS A 148 -19.83 3.59 16.80
N TYR A 149 -19.01 2.59 17.06
CA TYR A 149 -18.08 2.03 16.09
C TYR A 149 -18.45 0.57 15.81
N GLU A 150 -18.04 0.08 14.66
CA GLU A 150 -18.22 -1.31 14.25
C GLU A 150 -16.86 -1.94 13.91
N PRO A 151 -16.63 -3.20 14.32
CA PRO A 151 -15.39 -3.90 14.07
C PRO A 151 -15.38 -4.42 12.63
N PHE A 152 -14.29 -4.16 11.92
CA PHE A 152 -14.02 -4.71 10.59
C PHE A 152 -12.73 -5.53 10.63
N LEU A 153 -12.82 -6.81 10.25
CA LEU A 153 -11.64 -7.68 10.20
C LEU A 153 -10.73 -7.27 9.04
N VAL A 154 -9.49 -6.92 9.35
CA VAL A 154 -8.46 -6.57 8.39
C VAL A 154 -7.42 -7.68 8.30
N ILE A 155 -7.19 -8.15 7.09
CA ILE A 155 -6.07 -9.03 6.74
C ILE A 155 -5.34 -8.36 5.58
N LEU A 156 -4.07 -7.99 5.78
CA LEU A 156 -3.25 -7.44 4.69
C LEU A 156 -2.55 -8.56 3.95
N LYS A 157 -2.85 -8.67 2.66
CA LYS A 157 -2.15 -9.56 1.73
C LYS A 157 -1.32 -8.71 0.76
N TYR A 158 -0.01 -8.86 0.86
CA TYR A 158 0.92 -8.29 -0.11
C TYR A 158 1.27 -9.36 -1.16
N GLY A 159 0.98 -9.09 -2.43
CA GLY A 159 1.54 -9.81 -3.57
C GLY A 159 2.63 -8.97 -4.22
N GLN A 160 3.69 -9.58 -4.75
CA GLN A 160 4.72 -8.89 -5.51
C GLN A 160 5.00 -9.63 -6.82
N ASN A 161 5.10 -8.87 -7.91
CA ASN A 161 5.68 -9.29 -9.19
C ASN A 161 5.15 -10.61 -9.78
N ALA A 162 3.85 -10.89 -9.66
CA ALA A 162 3.24 -11.91 -10.50
C ALA A 162 3.08 -11.31 -11.90
N GLY A 163 3.72 -11.91 -12.90
CA GLY A 163 3.46 -11.57 -14.29
C GLY A 163 1.97 -11.80 -14.57
N LEU A 164 1.29 -10.79 -15.11
CA LEU A 164 -0.06 -10.94 -15.62
C LEU A 164 0.05 -11.30 -17.09
N THR A 165 -0.31 -12.52 -17.44
CA THR A 165 -0.53 -12.90 -18.83
C THR A 165 -1.80 -12.19 -19.29
N LEU A 166 -1.68 -11.26 -20.22
CA LEU A 166 -2.81 -10.48 -20.76
C LEU A 166 -3.64 -11.25 -21.80
N SER A 167 -3.47 -12.58 -21.91
CA SER A 167 -4.32 -13.43 -22.75
C SER A 167 -5.62 -13.77 -22.01
N ASP A 168 -6.65 -14.15 -22.76
CA ASP A 168 -7.92 -14.58 -22.18
C ASP A 168 -7.74 -15.76 -21.21
N GLU A 169 -6.89 -16.75 -21.55
CA GLU A 169 -6.58 -17.88 -20.67
C GLU A 169 -5.88 -17.43 -19.39
N GLY A 170 -4.99 -16.44 -19.48
CA GLY A 170 -4.33 -15.83 -18.32
C GLY A 170 -5.33 -15.16 -17.37
N TRP A 171 -6.30 -14.44 -17.92
CA TRP A 171 -7.38 -13.81 -17.15
C TRP A 171 -8.35 -14.82 -16.53
N ASP A 172 -8.66 -15.89 -17.25
CA ASP A 172 -9.54 -16.95 -16.76
C ASP A 172 -8.87 -17.70 -15.60
N GLY A 173 -7.59 -18.07 -15.73
CA GLY A 173 -6.82 -18.68 -14.63
C GLY A 173 -6.65 -17.76 -13.42
N LEU A 174 -6.49 -16.44 -13.64
CA LEU A 174 -6.48 -15.47 -12.55
C LEU A 174 -7.84 -15.38 -11.85
N THR A 175 -8.92 -15.44 -12.62
CA THR A 175 -10.30 -15.41 -12.11
C THR A 175 -10.61 -16.64 -11.27
N GLU A 176 -10.24 -17.83 -11.74
CA GLU A 176 -10.35 -19.07 -10.98
C GLU A 176 -9.55 -19.01 -9.68
N THR A 177 -8.30 -18.55 -9.77
CA THR A 177 -7.43 -18.36 -8.61
C THR A 177 -8.03 -17.39 -7.59
N TRP A 178 -8.63 -16.29 -8.06
CA TRP A 178 -9.28 -15.31 -7.18
C TRP A 178 -10.55 -15.86 -6.57
N GLY A 179 -11.42 -16.51 -7.35
CA GLY A 179 -12.66 -17.13 -6.85
C GLY A 179 -12.39 -18.21 -5.81
N THR A 180 -11.27 -18.93 -5.94
CA THR A 180 -10.85 -19.94 -4.96
C THR A 180 -10.29 -19.30 -3.68
N LYS A 181 -9.56 -18.18 -3.81
CA LYS A 181 -8.81 -17.57 -2.68
C LYS A 181 -9.59 -16.47 -1.95
N TYR A 182 -10.57 -15.86 -2.59
CA TYR A 182 -11.24 -14.68 -2.07
C TYR A 182 -12.74 -14.72 -2.37
N SER A 183 -13.53 -14.33 -1.38
CA SER A 183 -14.93 -13.98 -1.58
C SER A 183 -15.01 -12.49 -1.91
N MET A 184 -15.12 -12.15 -3.19
CA MET A 184 -15.13 -10.75 -3.67
C MET A 184 -16.28 -9.93 -3.08
N GLU A 185 -17.37 -10.58 -2.69
CA GLU A 185 -18.51 -9.93 -1.99
C GLU A 185 -18.17 -9.47 -0.58
N LYS A 186 -17.21 -10.13 0.08
CA LYS A 186 -16.76 -9.80 1.43
C LYS A 186 -15.54 -8.87 1.45
N LEU A 187 -14.95 -8.60 0.28
CA LEU A 187 -13.83 -7.67 0.17
C LEU A 187 -14.34 -6.23 0.14
N GLY A 188 -14.10 -5.49 1.22
CA GLY A 188 -14.45 -4.06 1.27
C GLY A 188 -13.66 -3.22 0.26
N ARG A 189 -12.39 -3.56 0.03
CA ARG A 189 -11.58 -2.98 -1.05
C ARG A 189 -10.40 -3.89 -1.37
N PHE A 190 -9.77 -3.67 -2.53
CA PHE A 190 -8.45 -4.22 -2.82
C PHE A 190 -7.63 -3.22 -3.63
N THR A 191 -6.32 -3.32 -3.53
CA THR A 191 -5.41 -2.41 -4.23
C THR A 191 -4.46 -3.17 -5.14
N VAL A 192 -4.27 -2.64 -6.34
CA VAL A 192 -3.37 -3.20 -7.34
C VAL A 192 -2.39 -2.12 -7.79
N ALA A 193 -1.10 -2.42 -7.71
CA ALA A 193 -0.07 -1.65 -8.38
C ALA A 193 0.25 -2.34 -9.71
N LEU A 194 0.03 -1.65 -10.83
CA LEU A 194 0.33 -2.17 -12.15
C LEU A 194 1.72 -1.72 -12.56
N ALA A 195 2.67 -2.66 -12.68
CA ALA A 195 4.01 -2.35 -13.14
C ALA A 195 4.10 -2.48 -14.66
N ILE A 196 4.19 -1.35 -15.35
CA ILE A 196 4.31 -1.27 -16.81
C ILE A 196 5.74 -0.85 -17.13
N VAL A 197 6.44 -1.63 -17.95
CA VAL A 197 7.76 -1.26 -18.46
C VAL A 197 7.59 -0.81 -19.90
N GLN A 198 8.01 0.42 -20.18
CA GLN A 198 8.16 0.93 -21.53
C GLN A 198 9.64 0.84 -21.94
N GLU A 199 9.89 0.09 -22.99
CA GLU A 199 11.19 -0.06 -23.63
C GLU A 199 11.19 0.73 -24.95
N ALA A 200 12.36 1.16 -25.37
CA ALA A 200 12.56 1.81 -26.66
C ALA A 200 13.71 1.13 -27.39
N VAL A 201 13.62 1.06 -28.71
CA VAL A 201 14.70 0.60 -29.58
C VAL A 201 15.13 1.73 -30.51
N SER A 202 16.34 1.65 -31.02
CA SER A 202 16.90 2.63 -31.93
C SER A 202 16.19 2.57 -33.28
N ASP A 203 15.74 3.71 -33.79
CA ASP A 203 15.16 3.80 -35.14
C ASP A 203 16.19 3.49 -36.25
N PHE A 204 17.49 3.56 -35.94
CA PHE A 204 18.56 3.32 -36.92
C PHE A 204 18.71 1.84 -37.30
N ASP A 205 18.52 0.93 -36.34
CA ASP A 205 18.70 -0.51 -36.55
C ASP A 205 17.48 -1.34 -36.14
N GLY A 206 16.49 -0.75 -35.48
CA GLY A 206 15.27 -1.40 -35.00
C GLY A 206 15.49 -2.40 -33.85
N GLU A 207 16.73 -2.61 -33.42
CA GLU A 207 17.11 -3.73 -32.55
C GLU A 207 17.83 -3.26 -31.28
N THR A 208 18.58 -2.16 -31.33
CA THR A 208 19.39 -1.70 -30.20
C THR A 208 18.50 -1.07 -29.12
N PRO A 209 18.43 -1.63 -27.90
CA PRO A 209 17.65 -1.05 -26.81
C PRO A 209 18.21 0.31 -26.36
N LEU A 210 17.33 1.27 -26.13
CA LEU A 210 17.67 2.63 -25.73
C LEU A 210 17.36 2.89 -24.26
N GLY A 211 18.27 3.59 -23.58
CA GLY A 211 18.07 4.11 -22.23
C GLY A 211 16.93 5.12 -22.15
N VAL A 212 15.78 4.71 -21.62
CA VAL A 212 14.65 5.62 -21.41
C VAL A 212 14.70 6.23 -20.02
N VAL A 213 14.55 7.56 -19.96
CA VAL A 213 14.39 8.33 -18.71
C VAL A 213 13.22 9.30 -18.86
N ALA A 214 12.55 9.62 -17.75
CA ALA A 214 11.45 10.57 -17.80
C ALA A 214 11.98 12.02 -17.85
N ASP A 215 11.50 12.79 -18.83
CA ASP A 215 11.78 14.23 -18.92
C ASP A 215 10.93 15.01 -17.91
N ALA A 216 11.57 15.84 -17.10
CA ALA A 216 10.96 16.55 -15.98
C ALA A 216 9.97 17.62 -16.45
N ASN A 217 10.19 18.24 -17.61
CA ASN A 217 9.25 19.22 -18.14
C ASN A 217 8.01 18.54 -18.74
N GLY A 218 8.21 17.49 -19.53
CA GLY A 218 7.12 16.65 -20.03
C GLY A 218 6.29 16.06 -18.91
N VAL A 219 6.94 15.49 -17.89
CA VAL A 219 6.23 14.99 -16.70
C VAL A 219 5.47 16.10 -15.99
N LYS A 220 6.05 17.30 -15.79
CA LYS A 220 5.30 18.41 -15.17
C LYS A 220 4.03 18.77 -15.93
N ALA A 221 4.06 18.73 -17.26
CA ALA A 221 2.89 19.01 -18.09
C ALA A 221 1.75 18.01 -17.79
N GLU A 222 2.07 16.73 -17.59
CA GLU A 222 1.12 15.68 -17.23
C GLU A 222 0.49 15.83 -15.84
N PHE A 223 1.01 16.72 -15.00
CA PHE A 223 0.45 17.01 -13.66
C PHE A 223 -0.08 18.44 -13.55
N MET A 224 -0.23 19.13 -14.68
CA MET A 224 -0.85 20.45 -14.74
C MET A 224 -2.37 20.32 -14.63
N ASN A 225 -2.96 21.13 -13.76
CA ASN A 225 -4.40 21.28 -13.62
C ASN A 225 -4.95 22.20 -14.72
N PRO A 226 -6.26 22.15 -15.04
CA PRO A 226 -6.87 23.03 -16.04
C PRO A 226 -6.71 24.53 -15.76
N ASN A 227 -6.54 24.91 -14.49
CA ASN A 227 -6.30 26.29 -14.08
C ASN A 227 -4.82 26.73 -14.15
N GLY A 228 -3.94 25.90 -14.73
CA GLY A 228 -2.51 26.18 -14.89
C GLY A 228 -1.66 25.91 -13.64
N THR A 229 -2.25 25.48 -12.51
CA THR A 229 -1.50 25.09 -11.31
C THR A 229 -0.97 23.66 -11.42
N PHE A 230 0.06 23.30 -10.65
CA PHE A 230 0.62 21.93 -10.65
C PHE A 230 0.16 21.12 -9.45
N ARG A 231 -0.12 19.83 -9.66
CA ARG A 231 -0.28 18.86 -8.57
C ARG A 231 1.06 18.60 -7.90
N LYS A 232 1.00 18.20 -6.63
CA LYS A 232 2.20 17.88 -5.85
C LYS A 232 2.87 16.62 -6.41
N ILE A 233 4.11 16.78 -6.87
CA ILE A 233 4.96 15.70 -7.37
C ILE A 233 6.33 15.78 -6.74
N ASN A 234 6.86 14.64 -6.29
CA ASN A 234 8.23 14.54 -5.81
C ASN A 234 9.11 14.09 -6.98
N MET A 235 9.96 14.99 -7.47
CA MET A 235 10.90 14.71 -8.56
C MET A 235 12.30 14.44 -8.01
N PHE A 236 12.89 13.33 -8.44
CA PHE A 236 14.23 12.91 -8.07
C PHE A 236 15.13 12.93 -9.32
N PRO A 237 16.04 13.91 -9.45
CA PRO A 237 16.89 14.04 -10.62
C PRO A 237 17.75 12.79 -10.87
N LEU A 238 17.92 12.43 -12.14
CA LEU A 238 18.68 11.29 -12.61
C LEU A 238 19.77 11.68 -13.61
N ALA A 239 20.73 10.76 -13.80
CA ALA A 239 21.79 10.87 -14.80
C ALA A 239 22.60 12.18 -14.68
N TYR A 240 22.66 12.77 -13.48
CA TYR A 240 23.32 14.05 -13.22
C TYR A 240 22.73 15.25 -13.97
N THR A 241 21.49 15.14 -14.44
CA THR A 241 20.77 16.21 -15.14
C THR A 241 19.70 16.84 -14.25
N LYS A 242 19.20 18.01 -14.64
CA LYS A 242 17.99 18.61 -14.04
C LYS A 242 16.71 18.23 -14.81
N THR A 243 16.88 17.62 -15.98
CA THR A 243 15.80 17.30 -16.92
C THR A 243 15.38 15.85 -16.84
N ALA A 244 16.28 14.88 -16.60
CA ALA A 244 15.87 13.50 -16.35
C ALA A 244 15.51 13.29 -14.88
N CYS A 245 14.42 12.55 -14.61
CA CYS A 245 13.98 12.30 -13.24
C CYS A 245 13.31 10.94 -13.03
N ASN A 246 13.22 10.53 -11.77
CA ASN A 246 12.15 9.65 -11.28
C ASN A 246 11.08 10.51 -10.61
N ILE A 247 9.85 10.02 -10.56
CA ILE A 247 8.77 10.68 -9.83
C ILE A 247 8.05 9.75 -8.87
N GLN A 248 7.55 10.36 -7.80
CA GLN A 248 6.61 9.75 -6.85
C GLN A 248 5.55 10.78 -6.49
N THR A 249 4.29 10.39 -6.52
CA THR A 249 3.15 11.27 -6.23
C THR A 249 1.95 10.47 -5.75
N ASP A 250 1.06 11.13 -5.02
CA ASP A 250 -0.22 10.59 -4.54
C ASP A 250 -1.36 10.89 -5.55
N THR A 251 -1.00 11.25 -6.79
CA THR A 251 -1.95 11.57 -7.87
C THR A 251 -1.54 10.89 -9.17
N LEU A 252 -2.50 10.62 -10.06
CA LEU A 252 -2.19 10.11 -11.40
C LEU A 252 -1.78 11.24 -12.36
N PRO A 253 -0.96 10.95 -13.37
CA PRO A 253 -0.78 11.84 -14.52
C PRO A 253 -2.09 11.97 -15.31
N ASN A 254 -2.24 13.07 -16.07
CA ASN A 254 -3.45 13.41 -16.81
C ASN A 254 -3.90 12.30 -17.75
N PHE A 255 -2.98 11.72 -18.54
CA PHE A 255 -3.33 10.63 -19.45
C PHE A 255 -3.93 9.39 -18.74
N LEU A 256 -3.50 9.06 -17.51
CA LEU A 256 -4.11 7.97 -16.73
C LEU A 256 -5.39 8.39 -16.03
N ALA A 257 -5.49 9.66 -15.63
CA ALA A 257 -6.68 10.19 -14.97
C ALA A 257 -7.90 10.17 -15.90
N GLU A 258 -7.72 10.48 -17.18
CA GLU A 258 -8.75 10.39 -18.23
C GLU A 258 -9.21 8.94 -18.43
N GLY A 259 -8.27 7.99 -18.52
CA GLY A 259 -8.58 6.56 -18.59
C GLY A 259 -9.37 6.07 -17.38
N LEU A 260 -8.96 6.46 -16.17
CA LEU A 260 -9.66 6.12 -14.92
C LEU A 260 -11.07 6.71 -14.88
N HIS A 261 -11.27 7.91 -15.40
CA HIS A 261 -12.59 8.53 -15.49
C HIS A 261 -13.52 7.69 -16.39
N SER A 262 -13.07 7.37 -17.61
CA SER A 262 -13.81 6.52 -18.57
C SER A 262 -14.16 5.14 -17.99
N VAL A 263 -13.24 4.53 -17.23
CA VAL A 263 -13.51 3.27 -16.52
C VAL A 263 -14.68 3.40 -15.54
N ASN A 264 -14.65 4.43 -14.71
CA ASN A 264 -15.71 4.65 -13.72
C ASN A 264 -17.06 4.99 -14.38
N GLU A 265 -17.08 5.76 -15.46
CA GLU A 265 -18.29 6.05 -16.23
C GLU A 265 -18.91 4.77 -16.82
N ARG A 266 -18.09 3.89 -17.40
CA ARG A 266 -18.56 2.59 -17.92
C ARG A 266 -19.16 1.73 -16.83
N ILE A 267 -18.54 1.66 -15.65
CA ILE A 267 -19.05 0.90 -14.51
C ILE A 267 -20.36 1.51 -13.99
N ALA A 268 -20.44 2.84 -13.87
CA ALA A 268 -21.66 3.53 -13.45
C ALA A 268 -22.83 3.24 -14.41
N LYS A 269 -22.58 3.32 -15.72
CA LYS A 269 -23.56 2.97 -16.75
C LYS A 269 -24.03 1.52 -16.63
N ARG A 270 -23.12 0.56 -16.45
CA ARG A 270 -23.48 -0.86 -16.26
C ARG A 270 -24.27 -1.12 -14.98
N ARG A 271 -24.08 -0.31 -13.94
CA ARG A 271 -24.84 -0.37 -12.69
C ARG A 271 -26.17 0.36 -12.71
N ASN A 272 -26.48 1.06 -13.80
CA ASN A 272 -27.59 2.01 -13.85
C ASN A 272 -27.53 3.03 -12.69
N ALA A 273 -26.32 3.47 -12.34
CA ALA A 273 -26.05 4.47 -11.32
C ALA A 273 -25.71 5.80 -11.99
N PRO A 274 -26.02 6.96 -11.38
CA PRO A 274 -25.64 8.24 -11.95
C PRO A 274 -24.11 8.36 -12.01
N ALA A 275 -23.59 9.11 -12.98
CA ALA A 275 -22.13 9.22 -13.23
C ALA A 275 -21.33 9.78 -12.05
N ASN A 276 -22.00 10.48 -11.13
CA ASN A 276 -21.45 11.01 -9.89
C ASN A 276 -21.58 10.04 -8.69
N ALA A 277 -22.06 8.81 -8.90
CA ALA A 277 -22.05 7.78 -7.87
C ALA A 277 -20.61 7.51 -7.41
N SER A 278 -20.46 7.05 -6.16
CA SER A 278 -19.15 6.75 -5.58
C SER A 278 -18.27 5.92 -6.52
N GLN A 279 -17.05 6.40 -6.81
CA GLN A 279 -16.15 5.78 -7.80
C GLN A 279 -15.85 4.32 -7.46
N ALA A 280 -15.96 3.42 -8.43
CA ALA A 280 -15.62 2.00 -8.26
C ALA A 280 -14.11 1.75 -8.24
N VAL A 281 -13.36 2.62 -8.93
CA VAL A 281 -11.89 2.60 -8.98
C VAL A 281 -11.35 3.98 -8.63
N MET A 282 -10.39 4.04 -7.72
CA MET A 282 -9.72 5.26 -7.30
C MET A 282 -8.21 5.15 -7.51
N ALA A 283 -7.57 6.27 -7.83
CA ALA A 283 -6.12 6.39 -7.77
C ALA A 283 -5.64 6.46 -6.32
N SER A 284 -4.56 5.76 -6.00
CA SER A 284 -3.85 5.89 -4.71
C SER A 284 -2.54 6.64 -4.90
N SER A 285 -1.68 6.13 -5.78
CA SER A 285 -0.34 6.67 -5.98
C SER A 285 0.18 6.39 -7.39
N TYR A 286 1.24 7.07 -7.77
CA TYR A 286 1.95 6.85 -9.02
C TYR A 286 3.45 6.97 -8.82
N GLN A 287 4.19 6.01 -9.36
CA GLN A 287 5.64 6.10 -9.47
C GLN A 287 6.07 5.91 -10.92
N LEU A 288 7.06 6.67 -11.36
CA LEU A 288 7.71 6.45 -12.65
C LEU A 288 9.21 6.54 -12.41
N TYR A 289 9.92 5.50 -12.80
CA TYR A 289 11.36 5.46 -12.62
C TYR A 289 12.04 4.69 -13.73
N ALA A 290 13.24 5.16 -14.10
CA ALA A 290 14.08 4.39 -15.02
C ALA A 290 14.39 3.02 -14.41
N CYS A 291 14.22 1.95 -15.18
CA CYS A 291 14.53 0.58 -14.75
C CYS A 291 15.96 0.45 -14.17
N PRO A 292 17.01 1.05 -14.78
CA PRO A 292 18.34 1.08 -14.18
C PRO A 292 18.51 2.16 -13.09
N LYS A 293 17.47 2.52 -12.31
CA LYS A 293 17.51 3.61 -11.31
C LYS A 293 18.70 3.56 -10.37
N ASN A 294 19.08 2.36 -9.91
CA ASN A 294 20.20 2.19 -8.98
C ASN A 294 21.56 2.53 -9.62
N ARG A 295 21.66 2.38 -10.94
CA ARG A 295 22.87 2.69 -11.73
C ARG A 295 22.92 4.16 -12.14
N LEU A 296 21.74 4.75 -12.41
CA LEU A 296 21.57 6.16 -12.75
C LEU A 296 21.60 7.10 -11.54
N ARG A 297 21.40 6.58 -10.33
CA ARG A 297 21.43 7.38 -9.10
C ARG A 297 22.87 7.88 -8.86
N PRO A 298 23.05 9.20 -8.65
CA PRO A 298 24.34 9.72 -8.20
C PRO A 298 24.76 9.03 -6.91
N ALA A 299 25.98 8.47 -6.87
CA ALA A 299 26.57 8.07 -5.61
C ALA A 299 26.74 9.32 -4.72
N THR A 300 26.65 9.19 -3.39
CA THR A 300 26.73 10.33 -2.43
C THR A 300 27.89 11.28 -2.73
N ASN A 301 29.05 10.74 -3.09
CA ASN A 301 30.24 11.52 -3.46
C ASN A 301 30.06 12.31 -4.76
N ALA A 302 29.42 11.72 -5.78
CA ALA A 302 29.14 12.39 -7.05
C ALA A 302 28.03 13.45 -6.93
N HIS A 303 27.06 13.24 -6.02
CA HIS A 303 26.04 14.24 -5.74
C HIS A 303 26.64 15.53 -5.17
N ASN A 304 27.60 15.41 -4.25
CA ASN A 304 28.32 16.54 -3.68
C ASN A 304 29.20 17.27 -4.72
N ASP A 305 29.82 16.54 -5.65
CA ASP A 305 30.67 17.13 -6.69
C ASP A 305 29.88 17.99 -7.68
N LEU A 306 28.66 17.57 -8.04
CA LEU A 306 27.81 18.29 -8.99
C LEU A 306 26.96 19.38 -8.34
N ARG A 307 26.37 19.13 -7.16
CA ARG A 307 25.50 20.10 -6.48
C ARG A 307 26.27 21.34 -6.01
N LEU A 308 27.53 21.17 -5.61
CA LEU A 308 28.38 22.27 -5.15
C LEU A 308 29.13 22.96 -6.31
N GLY A 309 28.82 22.62 -7.56
CA GLY A 309 29.52 23.17 -8.73
C GLY A 309 31.02 22.88 -8.71
N LYS A 310 31.48 21.83 -8.01
CA LYS A 310 32.91 21.58 -7.78
C LYS A 310 33.67 21.26 -9.06
N MET A 311 33.01 20.73 -10.10
CA MET A 311 33.63 20.60 -11.43
C MET A 311 33.93 21.98 -12.03
N THR A 312 32.95 22.88 -12.00
CA THR A 312 33.10 24.27 -12.44
C THR A 312 34.09 25.02 -11.57
N ALA A 313 34.03 24.87 -10.24
CA ALA A 313 34.96 25.49 -9.29
C ALA A 313 36.38 24.90 -9.38
N ALA A 314 36.54 23.63 -9.76
CA ALA A 314 37.85 23.04 -10.05
C ALA A 314 38.44 23.60 -11.34
N LEU A 315 37.61 23.81 -12.38
CA LEU A 315 38.02 24.41 -13.65
C LEU A 315 38.32 25.92 -13.52
N VAL A 316 37.49 26.66 -12.76
CA VAL A 316 37.73 28.08 -12.40
C VAL A 316 38.91 28.21 -11.44
N GLY A 317 39.13 27.19 -10.60
CA GLY A 317 40.26 27.09 -9.68
C GLY A 317 41.59 26.71 -10.35
N CYS A 318 41.60 26.46 -11.67
CA CYS A 318 42.82 26.38 -12.47
C CYS A 318 43.55 27.73 -12.44
N GLY A 319 44.39 27.92 -11.43
CA GLY A 319 45.07 29.19 -11.15
C GLY A 319 45.21 29.50 -9.65
N GLN A 320 44.50 28.77 -8.77
CA GLN A 320 44.68 28.94 -7.32
C GLN A 320 45.99 28.29 -6.82
N SER A 321 46.74 29.03 -6.00
CA SER A 321 47.98 28.60 -5.35
C SER A 321 47.77 28.31 -3.84
N GLY A 322 48.80 27.77 -3.17
CA GLY A 322 48.78 27.51 -1.72
C GLY A 322 48.04 26.22 -1.30
N SER A 323 47.52 26.20 -0.07
CA SER A 323 47.01 25.00 0.62
C SER A 323 45.82 24.31 -0.08
N LYS A 324 45.09 25.04 -0.93
CA LYS A 324 43.94 24.51 -1.69
C LYS A 324 44.33 23.90 -3.05
N ALA A 325 45.54 24.18 -3.56
CA ALA A 325 45.98 23.73 -4.88
C ALA A 325 46.06 22.20 -5.00
N ALA A 326 46.53 21.52 -3.95
CA ALA A 326 46.63 20.05 -3.93
C ALA A 326 45.25 19.36 -3.96
N ALA A 327 44.23 19.95 -3.34
CA ALA A 327 42.87 19.42 -3.35
C ALA A 327 42.20 19.64 -4.71
N VAL A 328 42.37 20.83 -5.30
CA VAL A 328 41.87 21.17 -6.64
C VAL A 328 42.56 20.30 -7.70
N LYS A 329 43.88 20.12 -7.65
CA LYS A 329 44.63 19.24 -8.56
C LYS A 329 44.16 17.79 -8.50
N ARG A 330 43.99 17.22 -7.29
CA ARG A 330 43.44 15.86 -7.10
C ARG A 330 42.04 15.71 -7.71
N LEU A 331 41.20 16.75 -7.61
CA LEU A 331 39.87 16.76 -8.20
C LEU A 331 39.92 16.86 -9.74
N ILE A 332 40.77 17.73 -10.29
CA ILE A 332 41.02 17.86 -11.73
C ILE A 332 41.56 16.54 -12.30
N ASP A 333 42.57 15.94 -11.68
CA ASP A 333 43.17 14.68 -12.14
C ASP A 333 42.14 13.54 -12.14
N ARG A 334 41.24 13.52 -11.15
CA ARG A 334 40.12 12.58 -11.11
C ARG A 334 39.15 12.80 -12.28
N ILE A 335 38.78 14.04 -12.57
CA ILE A 335 37.89 14.39 -13.69
C ILE A 335 38.55 14.07 -15.04
N LYS A 336 39.85 14.37 -15.20
CA LYS A 336 40.65 14.05 -16.40
C LYS A 336 40.70 12.56 -16.69
N ARG A 337 40.78 11.71 -15.65
CA ARG A 337 40.73 10.25 -15.81
C ARG A 337 39.36 9.77 -16.26
N LYS A 338 38.29 10.27 -15.64
CA LYS A 338 36.92 9.88 -16.00
C LYS A 338 35.89 10.87 -15.46
N THR A 339 35.09 11.44 -16.34
CA THR A 339 33.99 12.33 -15.94
C THR A 339 32.94 11.55 -15.12
N PRO A 340 32.16 12.22 -14.25
CA PRO A 340 30.99 11.60 -13.61
C PRO A 340 30.01 10.98 -14.63
N PHE A 341 29.83 11.63 -15.79
CA PHE A 341 29.00 11.15 -16.89
C PHE A 341 29.52 9.83 -17.48
N ALA A 342 30.81 9.76 -17.84
CA ALA A 342 31.42 8.54 -18.35
C ALA A 342 31.32 7.38 -17.34
N ARG A 343 31.47 7.67 -16.03
CA ARG A 343 31.25 6.65 -14.98
C ARG A 343 29.82 6.15 -14.89
N ALA A 344 28.81 6.96 -15.21
CA ALA A 344 27.42 6.48 -15.28
C ALA A 344 27.14 5.70 -16.57
N ALA A 345 27.67 6.14 -17.70
CA ALA A 345 27.55 5.42 -18.97
C ALA A 345 28.10 3.99 -18.87
N ASP A 346 29.31 3.84 -18.32
CA ASP A 346 29.88 2.52 -18.02
C ASP A 346 28.97 1.64 -17.16
N ARG A 347 28.35 2.20 -16.12
CA ARG A 347 27.45 1.43 -15.24
C ARG A 347 26.21 0.94 -15.97
N LEU A 348 25.72 1.69 -16.97
CA LEU A 348 24.60 1.27 -17.79
C LEU A 348 25.03 0.12 -18.71
N LEU A 349 26.16 0.26 -19.40
CA LEU A 349 26.66 -0.71 -20.38
C LEU A 349 27.08 -2.05 -19.74
N VAL A 350 27.57 -2.04 -18.50
CA VAL A 350 28.14 -3.23 -17.83
C VAL A 350 27.09 -4.14 -17.17
N GLY A 351 25.81 -4.11 -17.57
CA GLY A 351 25.02 -5.29 -17.21
C GLY A 351 23.57 -5.39 -17.62
N ASN A 352 23.05 -6.59 -17.40
CA ASN A 352 21.74 -7.13 -17.78
C ASN A 352 20.56 -6.51 -17.02
N THR A 353 20.46 -5.19 -16.98
CA THR A 353 19.26 -4.52 -16.48
C THR A 353 18.39 -4.12 -17.64
N LEU A 354 17.09 -4.43 -17.55
CA LEU A 354 16.02 -3.87 -18.38
C LEU A 354 16.29 -2.40 -18.67
N ILE A 355 16.37 -2.04 -19.95
CA ILE A 355 16.72 -0.68 -20.40
C ILE A 355 15.43 -0.02 -20.85
N GLY A 356 14.75 0.61 -19.89
CA GLY A 356 13.45 1.23 -20.11
C GLY A 356 13.04 2.11 -18.93
N VAL A 357 11.81 2.60 -18.98
CA VAL A 357 11.17 3.29 -17.87
C VAL A 357 10.04 2.42 -17.33
N ARG A 358 9.91 2.36 -16.01
CA ARG A 358 8.86 1.61 -15.31
C ARG A 358 7.88 2.57 -14.68
N SER A 359 6.63 2.47 -15.11
CA SER A 359 5.46 3.18 -14.59
C SER A 359 4.69 2.25 -13.64
N GLU A 360 4.36 2.74 -12.45
CA GLU A 360 3.63 2.01 -11.41
C GLU A 360 2.46 2.85 -10.88
N PRO A 361 1.34 2.94 -11.61
CA PRO A 361 0.09 3.41 -11.03
C PRO A 361 -0.47 2.40 -10.03
N GLU A 362 -0.99 2.92 -8.92
CA GLU A 362 -1.68 2.16 -7.90
C GLU A 362 -3.17 2.53 -7.88
N PHE A 363 -4.02 1.52 -8.01
CA PHE A 363 -5.47 1.66 -8.08
C PHE A 363 -6.15 0.91 -6.94
N VAL A 364 -7.07 1.58 -6.27
CA VAL A 364 -7.96 1.02 -5.24
C VAL A 364 -9.30 0.71 -5.87
N PHE A 365 -9.74 -0.53 -5.71
CA PHE A 365 -10.99 -1.03 -6.22
C PHE A 365 -11.97 -1.30 -5.06
N PHE A 366 -13.24 -0.99 -5.29
CA PHE A 366 -14.33 -1.17 -4.34
C PHE A 366 -15.33 -2.20 -4.92
N PRO A 367 -15.18 -3.51 -4.63
CA PRO A 367 -15.97 -4.58 -5.26
C PRO A 367 -17.48 -4.41 -5.15
N ASP A 368 -17.97 -3.88 -4.03
CA ASP A 368 -19.38 -3.54 -3.80
C ASP A 368 -19.93 -2.55 -4.85
N ARG A 369 -19.05 -1.73 -5.41
CA ARG A 369 -19.35 -0.74 -6.46
C ARG A 369 -19.25 -1.29 -7.88
N PHE A 370 -19.06 -2.59 -8.06
CA PHE A 370 -19.18 -3.30 -9.34
C PHE A 370 -20.49 -4.08 -9.41
N PRO A 371 -21.08 -4.27 -10.61
CA PRO A 371 -22.13 -5.27 -10.81
C PRO A 371 -21.68 -6.65 -10.29
N PRO A 372 -22.56 -7.47 -9.67
CA PRO A 372 -22.17 -8.77 -9.14
C PRO A 372 -21.42 -9.66 -10.12
N ALA A 373 -21.85 -9.69 -11.39
CA ALA A 373 -21.20 -10.46 -12.46
C ALA A 373 -19.77 -9.99 -12.79
N ASP A 374 -19.42 -8.74 -12.48
CA ASP A 374 -18.11 -8.14 -12.78
C ASP A 374 -17.13 -8.19 -11.60
N ARG A 375 -17.54 -8.74 -10.45
CA ARG A 375 -16.71 -8.86 -9.24
C ARG A 375 -15.71 -10.01 -9.36
N ASN A 376 -14.82 -9.95 -10.35
CA ASN A 376 -13.83 -10.99 -10.61
C ASN A 376 -12.52 -10.43 -11.20
N ALA A 377 -11.51 -11.29 -11.30
CA ALA A 377 -10.17 -10.89 -11.73
C ALA A 377 -10.05 -10.54 -13.20
N LYS A 378 -11.02 -10.93 -14.04
CA LYS A 378 -11.07 -10.57 -15.46
C LYS A 378 -11.58 -9.14 -15.61
N TYR A 379 -12.71 -8.80 -14.99
CA TYR A 379 -13.33 -7.50 -15.22
C TYR A 379 -12.67 -6.36 -14.44
N VAL A 380 -12.24 -6.60 -13.20
CA VAL A 380 -11.78 -5.49 -12.37
C VAL A 380 -10.46 -4.87 -12.87
N PRO A 381 -9.44 -5.66 -13.25
CA PRO A 381 -8.20 -5.12 -13.82
C PRO A 381 -8.28 -4.83 -15.33
N ASN A 382 -9.01 -5.61 -16.13
CA ASN A 382 -9.03 -5.43 -17.60
C ASN A 382 -9.68 -4.10 -18.01
N LEU A 383 -10.70 -3.64 -17.28
CA LEU A 383 -11.27 -2.31 -17.50
C LEU A 383 -10.21 -1.19 -17.35
N SER A 384 -9.25 -1.34 -16.43
CA SER A 384 -8.19 -0.35 -16.17
C SER A 384 -7.07 -0.32 -17.21
N LEU A 385 -6.96 -1.34 -18.05
CA LEU A 385 -5.90 -1.47 -19.06
C LEU A 385 -6.32 -1.01 -20.46
N GLY A 386 -7.57 -0.59 -20.65
CA GLY A 386 -8.00 0.08 -21.88
C GLY A 386 -8.07 -0.80 -23.14
N HIS A 387 -7.92 -2.12 -23.02
CA HIS A 387 -8.10 -3.03 -24.14
C HIS A 387 -9.57 -3.45 -24.23
N SER A 388 -10.26 -2.91 -25.24
CA SER A 388 -11.47 -3.47 -25.84
C SER A 388 -11.20 -3.80 -27.28
#